data_AF-A0A091K4T5-F1
#
_entry.id   AF-A0A091K4T5-F1
#
_cell.length_a   1.000
_cell.length_b   1.000
_cell.length_c   1.000
_cell.angle_alpha   90.00
_cell.angle_beta   90.00
_cell.angle_gamma   90.00
#
_symmetry.space_group_name_H-M   'P 1'
#
loop_
_entity.id
_entity.type
_entity.pdbx_description
1 polymer ?
#
loop_
_entity_poly.entity_id
_entity_poly.type
_entity_poly.pdbx_seq_one_letter_code
_entity_poly.pdbx_strand_id
1 'polypeptide(L)'
;PDLKDIDPTVLKHCHAAAVTCILEAGKQQADISAISTCLEDCKLDKERIEQFCTEYQVLETILTYLYFLCRSPLHITDVAWRLEYQIK
;
A
#
# COMPACT_ATOMS: atom_id res chain seq x y z
N PRO A 1 -15.11 -6.38 -18.06
CA PRO A 1 -14.46 -7.70 -18.24
C PRO A 1 -15.13 -8.76 -17.36
N ASP A 2 -15.61 -9.85 -17.97
CA ASP A 2 -16.17 -10.99 -17.23
C ASP A 2 -15.04 -11.75 -16.53
N LEU A 3 -14.81 -11.43 -15.25
CA LEU A 3 -13.82 -12.07 -14.37
C LEU A 3 -14.21 -13.53 -14.00
N LYS A 4 -15.33 -14.05 -14.52
CA LYS A 4 -15.93 -15.32 -14.10
C LYS A 4 -15.10 -16.56 -14.48
N ASP A 5 -14.28 -16.45 -15.53
CA ASP A 5 -13.48 -17.56 -16.04
C ASP A 5 -12.04 -17.58 -15.50
N ILE A 6 -11.68 -16.62 -14.64
CA ILE A 6 -10.34 -16.51 -14.06
C ILE A 6 -10.33 -17.22 -12.71
N ASP A 7 -9.28 -18.02 -12.45
CA ASP A 7 -9.07 -18.66 -11.15
C ASP A 7 -9.13 -17.62 -10.01
N PRO A 8 -10.02 -17.79 -9.01
CA PRO A 8 -10.14 -16.90 -7.87
C PRO A 8 -8.82 -16.67 -7.12
N THR A 9 -7.92 -17.66 -7.14
CA THR A 9 -6.60 -17.58 -6.50
C THR A 9 -5.71 -16.57 -7.24
N VAL A 10 -5.73 -16.62 -8.57
CA VAL A 10 -4.99 -15.67 -9.43
C VAL A 10 -5.54 -14.26 -9.21
N LEU A 11 -6.86 -14.11 -9.16
CA LEU A 11 -7.48 -12.80 -8.89
C LEU A 11 -7.04 -12.21 -7.54
N LYS A 12 -7.02 -13.03 -6.48
CA LYS A 12 -6.52 -12.61 -5.16
C LYS A 12 -5.06 -12.19 -5.19
N HIS A 13 -4.21 -12.93 -5.90
CA HIS A 13 -2.79 -12.60 -6.03
C HIS A 13 -2.58 -11.31 -6.81
N CYS A 14 -3.31 -11.11 -7.92
CA CYS A 14 -3.28 -9.87 -8.68
C CYS A 14 -3.70 -8.67 -7.81
N HIS A 15 -4.78 -8.82 -7.03
CA HIS A 15 -5.23 -7.77 -6.13
C HIS A 15 -4.20 -7.46 -5.05
N ALA A 16 -3.65 -8.50 -4.39
CA ALA A 16 -2.61 -8.31 -3.38
C ALA A 16 -1.34 -7.66 -3.95
N ALA A 17 -0.92 -8.06 -5.16
CA ALA A 17 0.22 -7.46 -5.85
C ALA A 17 -0.03 -5.98 -6.17
N ALA A 18 -1.22 -5.63 -6.69
CA ALA A 18 -1.59 -4.25 -6.98
C ALA A 18 -1.61 -3.40 -5.71
N VAL A 19 -2.24 -3.87 -4.63
CA VAL A 19 -2.28 -3.16 -3.34
C VAL A 19 -0.87 -2.97 -2.77
N THR A 20 -0.02 -4.00 -2.83
CA THR A 20 1.36 -3.92 -2.34
C THR A 20 2.19 -2.94 -3.16
N CYS A 21 2.03 -2.93 -4.49
CA CYS A 21 2.69 -1.98 -5.38
C CYS A 21 2.31 -0.54 -5.03
N ILE A 22 1.01 -0.26 -4.85
CA ILE A 22 0.50 1.06 -4.45
C ILE A 22 1.07 1.49 -3.08
N LEU A 23 1.07 0.59 -2.10
CA LEU A 23 1.60 0.89 -0.76
C LEU A 23 3.10 1.19 -0.78
N GLU A 24 3.89 0.39 -1.49
CA GLU A 24 5.34 0.57 -1.56
C GLU A 24 5.69 1.83 -2.36
N ALA A 25 4.96 2.12 -3.44
CA ALA A 25 5.10 3.38 -4.17
C ALA A 25 4.84 4.60 -3.28
N GLY A 26 3.75 4.59 -2.49
CA GLY A 26 3.44 5.65 -1.54
C GLY A 26 4.48 5.77 -0.43
N LYS A 27 5.00 4.65 0.09
CA LYS A 27 6.05 4.61 1.11
C LYS A 27 7.38 5.19 0.62
N GLN A 28 7.77 4.89 -0.62
CA GLN A 28 9.00 5.40 -1.23
C GLN A 28 8.83 6.83 -1.79
N GLN A 29 7.61 7.39 -1.75
CA GLN A 29 7.26 8.65 -2.42
C GLN A 29 7.67 8.61 -3.90
N ALA A 30 7.42 7.47 -4.55
CA ALA A 30 7.73 7.26 -5.96
C ALA A 30 6.82 8.16 -6.80
N ASP A 31 7.44 8.87 -7.74
CA ASP A 31 6.73 9.68 -8.71
C ASP A 31 6.11 8.81 -9.83
N ILE A 32 5.17 9.39 -10.58
CA ILE A 32 4.45 8.69 -11.65
C ILE A 32 5.42 8.12 -12.70
N SER A 33 6.56 8.79 -12.98
CA SER A 33 7.51 8.29 -13.96
C SER A 33 8.23 7.03 -13.48
N ALA A 34 8.66 7.00 -12.21
CA ALA A 34 9.27 5.81 -11.60
C ALA A 34 8.30 4.62 -11.54
N ILE A 35 7.02 4.88 -11.21
CA ILE A 35 5.97 3.85 -11.21
C ILE A 35 5.74 3.34 -12.64
N SER A 36 5.63 4.24 -13.62
CA SER A 36 5.45 3.87 -15.03
C SER A 36 6.59 2.98 -15.53
N THR A 37 7.85 3.36 -15.29
CA THR A 37 9.01 2.54 -15.67
C THR A 37 8.99 1.16 -15.02
N CYS A 38 8.64 1.08 -13.73
CA CYS A 38 8.52 -0.21 -13.03
C CYS A 38 7.43 -1.12 -13.64
N LEU A 39 6.29 -0.54 -14.03
CA LEU A 39 5.21 -1.29 -14.66
C LEU A 39 5.54 -1.67 -16.11
N GLU A 40 6.30 -0.83 -16.83
CA GLU A 40 6.85 -1.15 -18.16
C GLU A 40 7.80 -2.36 -18.09
N ASP A 41 8.68 -2.40 -17.07
CA ASP A 41 9.57 -3.55 -16.81
C ASP A 41 8.77 -4.84 -16.52
N CYS A 42 7.56 -4.70 -15.96
CA CYS A 42 6.61 -5.80 -15.75
C CYS A 42 5.85 -6.21 -17.03
N LYS A 43 6.16 -5.62 -18.18
CA LYS A 43 5.54 -5.88 -19.49
C LYS A 43 4.03 -5.59 -19.52
N LEU A 44 3.58 -4.62 -18.72
CA LEU A 44 2.21 -4.11 -18.80
C LEU A 44 2.04 -3.24 -20.04
N ASP A 45 0.85 -3.25 -20.62
CA ASP A 45 0.52 -2.37 -21.73
C ASP A 45 0.33 -0.92 -21.25
N LYS A 46 0.57 0.03 -22.17
CA LYS A 46 0.51 1.46 -21.86
C LYS A 46 -0.86 1.91 -21.34
N GLU A 47 -1.95 1.31 -21.84
CA GLU A 47 -3.31 1.64 -21.42
C GLU A 47 -3.53 1.28 -19.94
N ARG A 48 -3.10 0.09 -19.51
CA ARG A 48 -3.17 -0.34 -18.10
C ARG A 48 -2.26 0.49 -17.19
N ILE A 49 -1.09 0.87 -17.68
CA ILE A 49 -0.16 1.73 -16.92
C ILE A 49 -0.79 3.10 -16.70
N GLU A 50 -1.35 3.71 -17.75
CA GLU A 50 -2.02 5.00 -17.65
C GLU A 50 -3.22 4.94 -16.71
N GLN A 51 -4.02 3.88 -16.79
CA GLN A 51 -5.14 3.66 -15.88
C GLN A 51 -4.66 3.54 -14.42
N PHE A 52 -3.59 2.76 -14.18
CA PHE A 52 -3.02 2.61 -12.84
C PHE A 52 -2.49 3.94 -12.30
N CYS A 53 -1.74 4.70 -13.10
CA CYS A 53 -1.19 5.98 -12.70
C CYS A 53 -2.28 7.01 -12.36
N THR A 54 -3.38 7.01 -13.13
CA THR A 54 -4.51 7.91 -12.88
C THR A 54 -5.18 7.59 -11.53
N GLU A 55 -5.43 6.31 -11.24
CA GLU A 55 -5.99 5.87 -9.96
C GLU A 55 -5.02 6.13 -8.79
N TYR A 56 -3.72 5.87 -8.99
CA TYR A 56 -2.70 6.14 -7.99
C TYR A 56 -2.64 7.62 -7.62
N GLN A 57 -2.74 8.52 -8.59
CA GLN A 57 -2.70 9.97 -8.36
C GLN A 57 -3.88 10.45 -7.50
N VAL A 58 -5.05 9.83 -7.64
CA VAL A 58 -6.21 10.08 -6.74
C VAL A 58 -5.93 9.59 -5.32
N LEU A 59 -5.23 8.47 -5.19
CA LEU A 59 -4.90 7.84 -3.90
C LEU A 59 -3.69 8.47 -3.20
N GLU A 60 -2.85 9.22 -3.91
CA GLU A 60 -1.59 9.79 -3.40
C GLU A 60 -1.78 10.59 -2.10
N THR A 61 -2.86 11.39 -2.03
CA THR A 61 -3.18 12.17 -0.83
C THR A 61 -3.54 11.27 0.37
N ILE A 62 -4.27 10.19 0.12
CA ILE A 62 -4.67 9.20 1.15
C ILE A 62 -3.45 8.41 1.62
N LEU A 63 -2.57 8.00 0.71
CA LEU A 63 -1.35 7.28 1.02
C LEU A 63 -0.38 8.13 1.86
N THR A 64 -0.27 9.42 1.53
CA THR A 64 0.51 10.38 2.31
C THR A 64 -0.02 10.47 3.74
N TYR A 65 -1.34 10.56 3.91
CA TYR A 65 -1.97 10.59 5.23
C TYR A 65 -1.75 9.28 6.02
N LEU A 66 -1.91 8.13 5.37
CA LEU A 66 -1.67 6.82 5.97
C LEU A 66 -0.21 6.67 6.43
N TYR A 67 0.74 7.15 5.62
CA TYR A 67 2.15 7.19 5.96
C TYR A 67 2.39 7.97 7.27
N PHE A 68 1.81 9.16 7.41
CA PHE A 68 1.92 9.96 8.64
C PHE A 68 1.35 9.23 9.87
N LEU A 69 0.20 8.57 9.73
CA LEU A 69 -0.40 7.77 10.81
C LEU A 69 0.49 6.59 11.22
N CYS A 70 1.06 5.87 10.25
CA CYS A 70 1.93 4.71 10.52
C CYS A 70 3.30 5.10 11.08
N ARG A 71 3.76 6.34 10.85
CA ARG A 71 5.08 6.81 11.32
C ARG A 71 5.06 7.43 12.72
N SER A 72 3.87 7.69 13.26
CA SER A 72 3.74 8.03 14.68
C SER A 72 4.01 6.75 15.48
N PRO A 73 5.03 6.72 16.36
CA PRO A 73 5.18 5.58 17.25
C PRO A 73 3.86 5.42 18.00
N LEU A 74 3.39 4.17 18.16
CA LEU A 74 2.54 3.82 19.30
C LEU A 74 3.37 4.16 20.53
N HIS A 75 3.32 5.42 20.97
CA HIS A 75 3.90 5.82 22.23
C HIS A 75 3.02 5.12 23.25
N ILE A 76 3.42 3.93 23.68
CA ILE A 76 2.78 3.21 24.78
C ILE A 76 3.06 4.05 26.02
N THR A 77 2.27 5.11 26.21
CA THR A 77 2.09 5.78 27.49
C THR A 77 0.98 5.05 28.22
N ASP A 78 1.26 3.83 28.70
CA ASP A 78 0.85 3.52 30.06
C ASP A 78 1.60 2.29 30.59
N VAL A 79 2.61 2.57 31.41
CA VAL A 79 3.34 1.56 32.19
C VAL A 79 2.73 1.48 33.61
N ALA A 80 1.48 1.91 33.82
CA ALA A 80 0.81 1.84 35.12
C ALA A 80 0.64 0.40 35.65
N TRP A 81 0.66 -0.62 34.78
CA TRP A 81 0.48 -2.01 35.21
C TRP A 81 1.75 -2.68 35.77
N ARG A 82 2.93 -2.04 35.70
CA ARG A 82 4.20 -2.64 36.16
C ARG A 82 4.62 -2.30 37.59
N LEU A 83 3.83 -1.57 38.39
CA LEU A 83 4.30 -1.12 39.71
C LEU A 83 3.34 -1.28 40.91
N GLU A 84 2.39 -2.22 40.89
CA GLU A 84 1.55 -2.52 42.07
C GLU A 84 1.61 -3.99 42.54
N TYR A 85 2.82 -4.56 42.60
CA TYR A 85 3.05 -5.78 43.39
C TYR A 85 4.22 -5.59 44.36
N GLN A 86 4.08 -4.63 45.26
CA GLN A 86 4.80 -4.65 46.53
C GLN A 86 4.00 -5.59 47.46
N ILE A 87 4.44 -6.84 47.54
CA ILE A 87 3.96 -7.83 48.51
C ILE A 87 4.22 -7.27 49.91
N LYS A 88 3.16 -7.15 50.72
CA LYS A 88 3.23 -6.98 52.17
C LYS A 88 2.71 -8.23 52.85
#